data_AF-A0A4Z2EEF1-F1
#
_entry.id   AF-A0A4Z2EEF1-F1
#
_cell.length_a   1.000
_cell.length_b   1.000
_cell.length_c   1.000
_cell.angle_alpha   90.00
_cell.angle_beta   90.00
_cell.angle_gamma   90.00
#
_symmetry.space_group_name_H-M   'P 1'
#
loop_
_entity.id
_entity.type
_entity.pdbx_description
1 polymer ?
#
loop_
_entity_poly.entity_id
_entity_poly.type
_entity_poly.pdbx_seq_one_letter_code
_entity_poly.pdbx_strand_id
1 'polypeptide(L)'
;MYIYPVFSVAAEPTVQPEIDISSVEGRNATVRWRLPANNGVNAGTASGFLVRLFGPPPSSETLLEETTLLTVLSTKFHNMKYQQDYTVVVRLINCGSQGPPSKPYLFRINSQGPSSPRNIQALPLSTSAIQVRWQPPEDPNGGIVKYIIEYQPVGRGTPHPWVDTDDGNKTAKDVTALNGSTLYQFRVRAFSKVPGEWSKIVQAMTQGDGEEEDLIVTSHDIT
;
A
#
# COMPACT_ATOMS: atom_id res chain seq x y z
N MET A 1 6.16 -53.52 -32.79
CA MET A 1 6.55 -52.13 -33.15
C MET A 1 6.11 -51.26 -31.99
N TYR A 2 7.04 -50.80 -31.14
CA TYR A 2 6.72 -49.95 -30.00
C TYR A 2 6.61 -48.51 -30.50
N ILE A 3 5.41 -47.95 -30.45
CA ILE A 3 5.17 -46.55 -30.77
C ILE A 3 5.50 -45.76 -29.51
N TYR A 4 6.64 -45.07 -29.49
CA TYR A 4 6.92 -44.12 -28.42
C TYR A 4 5.92 -42.95 -28.53
N PRO A 5 5.26 -42.53 -27.44
CA PRO A 5 4.46 -41.31 -27.48
C PRO A 5 5.40 -40.15 -27.81
N VAL A 6 5.10 -39.44 -28.91
CA VAL A 6 5.73 -38.16 -29.21
C VAL A 6 5.26 -37.20 -28.13
N PHE A 7 6.10 -36.91 -27.14
CA PHE A 7 5.84 -35.82 -26.21
C PHE A 7 5.82 -34.53 -27.01
N SER A 8 4.63 -33.98 -27.25
CA SER A 8 4.47 -32.68 -27.87
C SER A 8 5.11 -31.66 -26.92
N VAL A 9 6.20 -31.02 -27.37
CA VAL A 9 6.81 -29.90 -26.66
C VAL A 9 5.79 -28.77 -26.67
N ALA A 10 5.45 -28.28 -25.48
CA ALA A 10 4.49 -27.20 -25.34
C ALA A 10 5.00 -25.95 -26.06
N ALA A 11 4.12 -25.29 -26.82
CA ALA A 11 4.49 -24.12 -27.61
C ALA A 11 4.96 -22.96 -26.72
N GLU A 12 6.07 -22.31 -27.09
CA GLU A 12 6.62 -21.20 -26.32
C GLU A 12 5.66 -19.99 -26.35
N PRO A 13 5.40 -19.35 -25.19
CA PRO A 13 4.67 -18.08 -25.18
C PRO A 13 5.45 -17.00 -25.93
N THR A 14 4.79 -16.24 -26.79
CA THR A 14 5.45 -15.19 -27.58
C THR A 14 5.24 -13.78 -27.03
N VAL A 15 4.37 -13.63 -26.04
CA VAL A 15 4.00 -12.33 -25.46
C VAL A 15 4.98 -11.91 -24.37
N GLN A 16 5.44 -10.66 -24.45
CA GLN A 16 6.27 -10.02 -23.43
C GLN A 16 5.37 -9.34 -22.39
N PRO A 17 5.45 -9.69 -21.09
CA PRO A 17 4.79 -8.94 -20.02
C PRO A 17 5.38 -7.54 -19.86
N GLU A 18 4.53 -6.57 -19.49
CA GLU A 18 4.95 -5.21 -19.16
C GLU A 18 4.73 -4.93 -17.67
N ILE A 19 5.78 -4.52 -16.97
CA ILE A 19 5.68 -4.06 -15.59
C ILE A 19 5.24 -2.59 -15.62
N ASP A 20 4.11 -2.28 -14.98
CA ASP A 20 3.48 -0.96 -15.01
C ASP A 20 3.60 -0.21 -13.68
N ILE A 21 3.59 -0.92 -12.55
CA ILE A 21 3.58 -0.33 -11.21
C ILE A 21 4.46 -1.15 -10.26
N SER A 22 5.29 -0.46 -9.48
CA SER A 22 5.78 -0.99 -8.21
C SER A 22 5.38 -0.06 -7.07
N SER A 23 5.01 -0.63 -5.92
CA SER A 23 4.83 0.09 -4.67
C SER A 23 5.78 -0.45 -3.61
N VAL A 24 6.28 0.43 -2.77
CA VAL A 24 7.18 0.09 -1.67
C VAL A 24 6.51 0.49 -0.36
N GLU A 25 6.48 -0.43 0.60
CA GLU A 25 5.92 -0.20 1.94
C GLU A 25 6.84 -0.87 2.96
N GLY A 26 7.53 -0.05 3.76
CA GLY A 26 8.55 -0.55 4.69
C GLY A 26 9.67 -1.27 3.94
N ARG A 27 9.92 -2.54 4.29
CA ARG A 27 10.87 -3.43 3.59
C ARG A 27 10.21 -4.34 2.55
N ASN A 28 8.96 -4.07 2.18
CA ASN A 28 8.22 -4.88 1.22
C ASN A 28 8.02 -4.11 -0.09
N ALA A 29 8.11 -4.81 -1.22
CA ALA A 29 7.88 -4.24 -2.54
C ALA A 29 6.84 -5.06 -3.29
N THR A 30 5.77 -4.42 -3.77
CA THR A 30 4.77 -5.07 -4.62
C THR A 30 5.03 -4.68 -6.06
N VAL A 31 5.23 -5.66 -6.95
CA VAL A 31 5.39 -5.44 -8.39
C VAL A 31 4.15 -5.96 -9.10
N ARG A 32 3.60 -5.16 -10.00
CA ARG A 32 2.44 -5.49 -10.84
C ARG A 32 2.85 -5.48 -12.30
N TRP A 33 2.17 -6.30 -13.10
CA TRP A 33 2.41 -6.39 -14.54
C TRP A 33 1.11 -6.60 -15.29
N ARG A 34 1.15 -6.35 -16.59
CA ARG A 34 0.04 -6.51 -17.52
C ARG A 34 0.51 -7.15 -18.82
N LEU A 35 -0.45 -7.67 -19.59
CA LEU A 35 -0.22 -8.19 -20.93
C LEU A 35 -0.73 -7.17 -21.98
N PRO A 36 0.01 -6.90 -23.06
CA PRO A 36 -0.45 -6.02 -24.13
C PRO A 36 -1.75 -6.53 -24.78
N ALA A 37 -2.73 -5.63 -24.96
CA ALA A 37 -4.13 -5.93 -25.33
C ALA A 37 -4.33 -6.58 -26.72
N ASN A 38 -3.33 -6.54 -27.61
CA ASN A 38 -3.47 -7.02 -29.00
C ASN A 38 -3.08 -8.49 -29.20
N ASN A 39 -2.75 -9.24 -28.15
CA ASN A 39 -2.19 -10.59 -28.26
C ASN A 39 -3.15 -11.72 -27.81
N GLY A 40 -4.46 -11.47 -27.84
CA GLY A 40 -5.51 -12.38 -27.35
C GLY A 40 -5.50 -13.80 -27.94
N VAL A 41 -4.77 -14.04 -29.04
CA VAL A 41 -4.64 -15.36 -29.67
C VAL A 41 -3.50 -16.20 -29.06
N ASN A 42 -2.46 -15.57 -28.46
CA ASN A 42 -1.22 -16.26 -28.04
C ASN A 42 -0.89 -16.14 -26.54
N ALA A 43 -1.65 -15.38 -25.75
CA ALA A 43 -1.65 -15.53 -24.29
C ALA A 43 -2.36 -16.83 -23.86
N GLY A 44 -3.22 -17.40 -24.71
CA GLY A 44 -4.02 -18.59 -24.42
C GLY A 44 -3.24 -19.90 -24.29
N THR A 45 -1.98 -19.94 -24.75
CA THR A 45 -1.08 -21.09 -24.49
C THR A 45 -0.35 -20.97 -23.16
N ALA A 46 -0.29 -19.79 -22.54
CA ALA A 46 0.43 -19.63 -21.28
C ALA A 46 -0.36 -20.25 -20.12
N SER A 47 0.34 -21.06 -19.32
CA SER A 47 -0.16 -21.61 -18.06
C SER A 47 0.01 -20.66 -16.87
N GLY A 48 0.90 -19.67 -16.99
CA GLY A 48 1.22 -18.77 -15.88
C GLY A 48 2.35 -17.79 -16.16
N PHE A 49 2.88 -17.21 -15.09
CA PHE A 49 4.08 -16.37 -15.12
C PHE A 49 5.23 -17.01 -14.35
N LEU A 50 6.45 -16.73 -14.79
CA LEU A 50 7.67 -16.91 -14.02
C LEU A 50 8.20 -15.55 -13.60
N VAL A 51 8.30 -15.32 -12.31
CA VAL A 51 8.82 -14.07 -11.72
C VAL A 51 10.18 -14.35 -11.12
N ARG A 52 11.19 -13.55 -11.51
CA ARG A 52 12.53 -13.60 -10.93
C ARG A 52 12.87 -12.27 -10.29
N LEU A 53 13.39 -12.35 -9.07
CA LEU A 53 14.01 -11.25 -8.35
C LEU A 53 15.51 -11.47 -8.34
N PHE A 54 16.25 -10.45 -8.79
CA PHE A 54 17.70 -10.43 -8.76
C PHE A 54 18.19 -9.45 -7.70
N GLY A 55 19.25 -9.85 -7.00
CA GLY A 55 19.96 -9.02 -6.04
C GLY A 55 20.73 -7.88 -6.69
N PRO A 56 21.38 -7.04 -5.88
CA PRO A 56 22.10 -5.88 -6.37
C PRO A 56 23.32 -6.25 -7.22
N PRO A 57 23.64 -5.43 -8.25
CA PRO A 57 24.92 -5.49 -8.93
C PRO A 57 26.10 -5.36 -7.95
N PRO A 58 27.26 -5.99 -8.23
CA PRO A 58 27.59 -6.71 -9.46
C PRO A 58 27.15 -8.18 -9.47
N SER A 59 26.73 -8.72 -8.32
CA SER A 59 26.41 -10.16 -8.19
C SER A 59 25.19 -10.56 -9.01
N SER A 60 24.15 -9.70 -9.05
CA SER A 60 22.88 -9.93 -9.76
C SER A 60 22.33 -11.36 -9.59
N GLU A 61 22.55 -11.94 -8.40
CA GLU A 61 22.16 -13.32 -8.11
C GLU A 61 20.64 -13.44 -8.08
N THR A 62 20.11 -14.61 -8.45
CA THR A 62 18.68 -14.88 -8.35
C THR A 62 18.33 -15.07 -6.87
N LEU A 63 17.67 -14.09 -6.27
CA LEU A 63 17.20 -14.13 -4.88
C LEU A 63 15.86 -14.85 -4.73
N LEU A 64 15.02 -14.79 -5.77
CA LEU A 64 13.74 -15.47 -5.80
C LEU A 64 13.41 -15.87 -7.24
N GLU A 65 12.86 -17.07 -7.40
CA GLU A 65 12.26 -17.54 -8.64
C GLU A 65 10.98 -18.29 -8.32
N GLU A 66 9.84 -17.78 -8.80
CA GLU A 66 8.52 -18.34 -8.50
C GLU A 66 7.62 -18.36 -9.73
N THR A 67 6.73 -19.35 -9.78
CA THR A 67 5.70 -19.44 -10.81
C THR A 67 4.33 -19.07 -10.25
N THR A 68 3.58 -18.24 -10.97
CA THR A 68 2.22 -17.85 -10.60
C THR A 68 1.22 -18.24 -11.69
N LEU A 69 -0.08 -18.29 -11.34
CA LEU A 69 -1.15 -18.49 -12.31
C LEU A 69 -1.28 -17.29 -13.26
N LEU A 70 -1.84 -17.51 -14.44
CA LEU A 70 -2.05 -16.45 -15.45
C LEU A 70 -2.99 -15.34 -14.95
N THR A 71 -3.84 -15.63 -13.96
CA THR A 71 -4.74 -14.66 -13.31
C THR A 71 -4.04 -13.78 -12.26
N VAL A 72 -2.84 -14.16 -11.81
CA VAL A 72 -2.06 -13.43 -10.81
C VAL A 72 -1.11 -12.46 -11.50
N LEU A 73 -1.47 -11.18 -11.48
CA LEU A 73 -0.77 -10.08 -12.17
C LEU A 73 0.11 -9.24 -11.23
N SER A 74 0.44 -9.77 -10.05
CA SER A 74 1.29 -9.09 -9.09
C SER A 74 1.94 -10.05 -8.11
N THR A 75 3.11 -9.70 -7.59
CA THR A 75 3.74 -10.37 -6.45
C THR A 75 4.27 -9.36 -5.43
N LYS A 76 4.39 -9.77 -4.18
CA LYS A 76 4.95 -8.97 -3.09
C LYS A 76 6.25 -9.63 -2.61
N PHE A 77 7.36 -8.91 -2.73
CA PHE A 77 8.64 -9.27 -2.15
C PHE A 77 8.74 -8.71 -0.74
N HIS A 78 9.28 -9.52 0.17
CA HIS A 78 9.33 -9.21 1.59
C HIS A 78 10.76 -9.06 2.09
N ASN A 79 10.93 -8.26 3.14
CA ASN A 79 12.21 -8.13 3.86
C ASN A 79 13.41 -7.70 2.99
N MET A 80 13.17 -6.87 1.97
CA MET A 80 14.22 -6.33 1.13
C MET A 80 15.15 -5.43 1.96
N LYS A 81 16.42 -5.39 1.56
CA LYS A 81 17.41 -4.52 2.20
C LYS A 81 17.28 -3.11 1.67
N TYR A 82 17.54 -2.16 2.56
CA TYR A 82 17.53 -0.76 2.21
C TYR A 82 18.73 -0.36 1.34
N GLN A 83 18.52 0.65 0.51
CA GLN A 83 19.56 1.24 -0.36
C GLN A 83 20.25 0.22 -1.29
N GLN A 84 19.53 -0.85 -1.64
CA GLN A 84 19.97 -1.83 -2.62
C GLN A 84 19.07 -1.79 -3.85
N ASP A 85 19.67 -1.85 -5.03
CA ASP A 85 18.95 -1.96 -6.29
C ASP A 85 18.58 -3.42 -6.53
N TYR A 86 17.29 -3.68 -6.64
CA TYR A 86 16.77 -4.98 -7.02
C TYR A 86 16.24 -4.91 -8.44
N THR A 87 16.41 -6.01 -9.17
CA THR A 87 15.89 -6.12 -10.54
C THR A 87 14.83 -7.20 -10.61
N VAL A 88 13.68 -6.92 -11.21
CA VAL A 88 12.61 -7.89 -11.43
C VAL A 88 12.39 -8.11 -12.90
N VAL A 89 12.22 -9.39 -13.27
CA VAL A 89 11.88 -9.81 -14.62
C VAL A 89 10.72 -10.78 -14.54
N VAL A 90 9.71 -10.58 -15.40
CA VAL A 90 8.54 -11.44 -15.51
C VAL A 90 8.50 -12.05 -16.91
N ARG A 91 8.22 -13.36 -17.00
CA ARG A 91 8.04 -14.11 -18.25
C ARG A 91 6.69 -14.83 -18.21
N LEU A 92 6.10 -15.08 -19.37
CA LEU A 92 5.05 -16.10 -19.47
C LEU A 92 5.68 -17.50 -19.50
N ILE A 93 4.95 -18.48 -18.99
CA ILE A 93 5.33 -19.90 -19.06
C ILE A 93 4.21 -20.76 -19.62
N ASN A 94 4.59 -21.77 -20.40
CA ASN A 94 3.68 -22.83 -20.86
C ASN A 94 4.34 -24.19 -20.68
N CYS A 95 3.90 -24.96 -19.68
CA CYS A 95 4.37 -26.34 -19.45
C CYS A 95 5.91 -26.50 -19.49
N GLY A 96 6.63 -25.55 -18.88
CA GLY A 96 8.09 -25.54 -18.81
C GLY A 96 8.79 -24.67 -19.88
N SER A 97 8.12 -24.33 -20.98
CA SER A 97 8.63 -23.34 -21.93
C SER A 97 8.47 -21.92 -21.38
N GLN A 98 9.41 -21.03 -21.73
CA GLN A 98 9.45 -19.64 -21.25
C GLN A 98 9.37 -18.67 -22.41
N GLY A 99 8.47 -17.71 -22.32
CA GLY A 99 8.38 -16.63 -23.28
C GLY A 99 9.47 -15.56 -23.11
N PRO A 100 9.40 -14.50 -23.94
CA PRO A 100 10.33 -13.39 -23.84
C PRO A 100 10.25 -12.71 -22.46
N PRO A 101 11.39 -12.30 -21.88
CA PRO A 101 11.40 -11.57 -20.61
C PRO A 101 10.79 -10.19 -20.77
N SER A 102 10.10 -9.70 -19.74
CA SER A 102 9.79 -8.27 -19.61
C SER A 102 11.06 -7.43 -19.68
N LYS A 103 10.90 -6.13 -19.94
CA LYS A 103 11.99 -5.18 -19.64
C LYS A 103 12.36 -5.31 -18.15
N PRO A 104 13.66 -5.40 -17.79
CA PRO A 104 14.06 -5.45 -16.40
C PRO A 104 13.57 -4.21 -15.66
N TYR A 105 12.87 -4.42 -14.55
CA TYR A 105 12.39 -3.33 -13.72
C TYR A 105 13.28 -3.20 -12.49
N LEU A 106 13.93 -2.05 -12.36
CA LEU A 106 14.81 -1.73 -11.24
C LEU A 106 14.03 -0.98 -10.17
N PHE A 107 14.08 -1.48 -8.93
CA PHE A 107 13.48 -0.80 -7.78
C PHE A 107 14.44 -0.81 -6.60
N ARG A 108 14.31 0.20 -5.74
CA ARG A 108 15.11 0.35 -4.52
C ARG A 108 14.19 0.68 -3.37
N ILE A 109 14.40 0.02 -2.24
CA ILE A 109 13.79 0.46 -0.99
C ILE A 109 14.70 1.52 -0.36
N ASN A 110 14.26 2.78 -0.43
CA ASN A 110 14.97 3.87 0.22
C ASN A 110 14.68 3.81 1.73
N SER A 111 15.68 3.54 2.57
CA SER A 111 15.52 3.74 4.03
C SER A 111 15.56 5.22 4.34
N GLN A 112 14.47 5.78 4.86
CA GLN A 112 14.45 7.10 5.49
C GLN A 112 13.58 7.18 6.77
N GLY A 113 13.03 6.07 7.28
CA GLY A 113 12.19 6.06 8.49
C GLY A 113 11.35 4.80 8.62
N PRO A 114 10.48 4.70 9.64
CA PRO A 114 9.54 3.59 9.76
C PRO A 114 8.60 3.48 8.55
N SER A 115 7.98 2.32 8.34
CA SER A 115 6.88 2.20 7.40
C SER A 115 5.67 3.05 7.85
N SER A 116 4.69 3.22 6.97
CA SER A 116 3.48 3.96 7.33
C SER A 116 2.71 3.26 8.47
N PRO A 117 2.05 4.02 9.36
CA PRO A 117 1.09 3.46 10.31
C PRO A 117 -0.07 2.76 9.60
N ARG A 118 -0.55 1.68 10.20
CA ARG A 118 -1.60 0.82 9.61
C ARG A 118 -2.97 1.17 10.17
N ASN A 119 -4.03 0.78 9.48
CA ASN A 119 -5.42 0.85 9.98
C ASN A 119 -5.78 2.19 10.63
N ILE A 120 -5.42 3.30 9.96
CA ILE A 120 -5.76 4.64 10.40
C ILE A 120 -7.28 4.86 10.33
N GLN A 121 -7.85 5.48 11.37
CA GLN A 121 -9.26 5.86 11.47
C GLN A 121 -9.35 7.23 12.12
N ALA A 122 -10.33 8.04 11.69
CA ALA A 122 -10.67 9.31 12.30
C ALA A 122 -12.12 9.25 12.76
N LEU A 123 -12.38 9.56 14.03
CA LEU A 123 -13.68 9.47 14.67
C LEU A 123 -14.07 10.82 15.28
N PRO A 124 -15.23 11.38 14.95
CA PRO A 124 -15.68 12.62 15.58
C PRO A 124 -15.93 12.40 17.07
N LEU A 125 -15.42 13.32 17.90
CA LEU A 125 -15.64 13.33 19.35
C LEU A 125 -16.59 14.44 19.78
N SER A 126 -16.46 15.62 19.19
CA SER A 126 -17.28 16.79 19.50
C SER A 126 -17.35 17.75 18.31
N THR A 127 -17.96 18.91 18.52
CA THR A 127 -17.96 20.02 17.55
C THR A 127 -16.57 20.60 17.31
N SER A 128 -15.59 20.34 18.19
CA SER A 128 -14.24 20.88 18.09
C SER A 128 -13.12 19.85 18.22
N ALA A 129 -13.44 18.56 18.20
CA ALA A 129 -12.45 17.49 18.36
C ALA A 129 -12.75 16.24 17.50
N ILE A 130 -11.68 15.66 16.96
CA ILE A 130 -11.68 14.37 16.25
C ILE A 130 -10.56 13.51 16.83
N GLN A 131 -10.88 12.27 17.20
CA GLN A 131 -9.90 11.28 17.60
C GLN A 131 -9.33 10.59 16.37
N VAL A 132 -8.01 10.66 16.21
CA VAL A 132 -7.28 9.90 15.20
C VAL A 132 -6.65 8.69 15.89
N ARG A 133 -6.92 7.49 15.38
CA ARG A 133 -6.34 6.23 15.88
C ARG A 133 -5.70 5.46 14.73
N TRP A 134 -4.67 4.68 15.05
CA TRP A 134 -3.92 3.88 14.09
C TRP A 134 -3.36 2.63 14.76
N GLN A 135 -2.76 1.75 13.96
CA GLN A 135 -1.92 0.65 14.43
C GLN A 135 -0.44 0.96 14.12
N PRO A 136 0.50 0.41 14.91
CA PRO A 136 1.91 0.58 14.65
C PRO A 136 2.31 0.15 13.23
N PRO A 137 3.34 0.79 12.66
CA PRO A 137 3.98 0.36 11.42
C PRO A 137 4.33 -1.13 11.44
N GLU A 138 4.24 -1.78 10.29
CA GLU A 138 4.76 -3.15 10.13
C GLU A 138 6.28 -3.17 10.36
N ASP A 139 6.97 -2.12 9.92
CA ASP A 139 8.41 -1.95 10.15
C ASP A 139 8.70 -0.66 10.95
N PRO A 140 9.03 -0.77 12.24
CA PRO A 140 9.33 0.38 13.08
C PRO A 140 10.73 0.97 12.84
N ASN A 141 11.57 0.35 11.98
CA ASN A 141 12.94 0.77 11.69
C ASN A 141 13.77 1.11 12.96
N GLY A 142 13.79 0.17 13.91
CA GLY A 142 14.57 0.30 15.16
C GLY A 142 13.83 0.96 16.33
N GLY A 143 12.53 1.23 16.21
CA GLY A 143 11.65 1.66 17.31
C GLY A 143 11.03 3.03 17.08
N ILE A 144 9.76 3.19 17.46
CA ILE A 144 9.04 4.46 17.29
C ILE A 144 9.27 5.35 18.51
N VAL A 145 9.65 6.61 18.25
CA VAL A 145 9.82 7.65 19.28
C VAL A 145 8.53 8.44 19.46
N LYS A 146 7.84 8.75 18.36
CA LYS A 146 6.54 9.44 18.36
C LYS A 146 5.82 9.26 17.03
N TYR A 147 4.55 9.64 17.01
CA TYR A 147 3.77 9.80 15.78
C TYR A 147 3.47 11.26 15.53
N ILE A 148 3.45 11.65 14.26
CA ILE A 148 3.06 12.99 13.81
C ILE A 148 1.76 12.84 13.02
N ILE A 149 0.73 13.59 13.44
CA ILE A 149 -0.57 13.66 12.81
C ILE A 149 -0.65 15.01 12.11
N GLU A 150 -0.78 14.98 10.80
CA GLU A 150 -1.04 16.16 10.00
C GLU A 150 -2.52 16.21 9.63
N TYR A 151 -3.12 17.39 9.70
CA TYR A 151 -4.56 17.56 9.44
C TYR A 151 -4.88 18.88 8.78
N GLN A 152 -5.97 18.94 8.03
CA GLN A 152 -6.50 20.19 7.46
C GLN A 152 -7.97 20.06 7.05
N PRO A 153 -8.74 21.16 6.95
CA PRO A 153 -10.05 21.14 6.32
C PRO A 153 -9.95 20.70 4.86
N VAL A 154 -10.88 19.86 4.40
CA VAL A 154 -10.97 19.44 3.00
C VAL A 154 -11.29 20.67 2.14
N GLY A 155 -10.60 20.81 1.00
CA GLY A 155 -10.77 21.94 0.09
C GLY A 155 -10.02 23.22 0.48
N ARG A 156 -9.35 23.27 1.64
CA ARG A 156 -8.38 24.32 1.95
C ARG A 156 -6.96 23.87 1.61
N GLY A 157 -6.16 24.80 1.07
CA GLY A 157 -4.74 24.58 0.81
C GLY A 157 -3.86 24.78 2.06
N THR A 158 -2.56 24.63 1.87
CA THR A 158 -1.49 24.85 2.87
C THR A 158 -1.66 26.14 3.68
N PRO A 159 -1.24 26.18 4.96
CA PRO A 159 -0.40 25.21 5.67
C PRO A 159 -1.18 24.03 6.25
N HIS A 160 -0.49 22.90 6.40
CA HIS A 160 -1.03 21.71 7.05
C HIS A 160 -0.55 21.70 8.52
N PRO A 161 -1.39 22.10 9.49
CA PRO A 161 -1.03 21.98 10.91
C PRO A 161 -0.78 20.52 11.28
N TRP A 162 0.01 20.33 12.32
CA TRP A 162 0.35 19.01 12.84
C TRP A 162 0.42 19.01 14.37
N VAL A 163 0.16 17.84 14.94
CA VAL A 163 0.37 17.52 16.35
C VAL A 163 1.16 16.23 16.45
N ASP A 164 1.84 16.02 17.58
CA ASP A 164 2.54 14.76 17.82
C ASP A 164 2.10 14.10 19.14
N THR A 165 2.47 12.84 19.32
CA THR A 165 2.04 12.04 20.48
C THR A 165 2.93 12.18 21.72
N ASP A 166 4.11 12.80 21.59
CA ASP A 166 5.22 12.82 22.54
C ASP A 166 5.72 11.43 23.03
N ASP A 167 5.07 10.35 22.57
CA ASP A 167 5.28 8.97 22.99
C ASP A 167 4.99 8.03 21.82
N GLY A 168 5.96 7.17 21.50
CA GLY A 168 5.91 6.19 20.42
C GLY A 168 5.04 4.96 20.70
N ASN A 169 4.58 4.78 21.93
CA ASN A 169 3.66 3.70 22.28
C ASN A 169 2.18 4.09 22.09
N LYS A 170 1.89 5.39 21.89
CA LYS A 170 0.52 5.85 21.67
C LYS A 170 0.05 5.51 20.26
N THR A 171 -1.14 4.94 20.19
CA THR A 171 -1.82 4.55 18.94
C THR A 171 -3.10 5.35 18.69
N ALA A 172 -3.33 6.40 19.49
CA ALA A 172 -4.42 7.35 19.31
C ALA A 172 -4.03 8.74 19.83
N LYS A 173 -4.62 9.77 19.23
CA LYS A 173 -4.49 11.17 19.65
C LYS A 173 -5.78 11.93 19.32
N ASP A 174 -6.25 12.72 20.26
CA ASP A 174 -7.36 13.64 20.04
C ASP A 174 -6.82 14.94 19.45
N VAL A 175 -7.31 15.30 18.27
CA VAL A 175 -7.02 16.58 17.61
C VAL A 175 -8.15 17.54 17.96
N THR A 176 -7.83 18.56 18.76
CA THR A 176 -8.80 19.51 19.33
C THR A 176 -8.70 20.88 18.64
N ALA A 177 -9.53 21.83 19.08
CA ALA A 177 -9.59 23.20 18.53
C ALA A 177 -9.90 23.23 17.03
N LEU A 178 -10.77 22.31 16.60
CA LEU A 178 -11.31 22.25 15.25
C LEU A 178 -12.59 23.08 15.14
N ASN A 179 -12.97 23.44 13.91
CA ASN A 179 -14.23 24.12 13.65
C ASN A 179 -15.38 23.10 13.58
N GLY A 180 -16.56 23.44 14.12
CA GLY A 180 -17.78 22.64 14.00
C GLY A 180 -18.24 22.47 12.56
N SER A 181 -19.01 21.40 12.31
CA SER A 181 -19.61 21.08 11.00
C SER A 181 -18.60 21.13 9.84
N THR A 182 -17.34 20.79 10.08
CA THR A 182 -16.26 20.94 9.10
C THR A 182 -15.62 19.59 8.80
N LEU A 183 -15.52 19.25 7.50
CA LEU A 183 -14.84 18.04 7.06
C LEU A 183 -13.33 18.25 7.08
N TYR A 184 -12.62 17.44 7.87
CA TYR A 184 -11.16 17.41 7.94
C TYR A 184 -10.60 16.15 7.29
N GLN A 185 -9.39 16.27 6.77
CA GLN A 185 -8.57 15.15 6.35
C GLN A 185 -7.33 15.02 7.23
N PHE A 186 -6.92 13.79 7.51
CA PHE A 186 -5.84 13.44 8.42
C PHE A 186 -4.91 12.42 7.77
N ARG A 187 -3.61 12.53 8.04
CA ARG A 187 -2.63 11.48 7.78
C ARG A 187 -1.63 11.41 8.93
N VAL A 188 -1.12 10.21 9.21
CA VAL A 188 -0.21 9.96 10.33
C VAL A 188 1.07 9.35 9.79
N ARG A 189 2.22 9.77 10.32
CA ARG A 189 3.51 9.08 10.11
C ARG A 189 4.15 8.75 11.45
N ALA A 190 4.94 7.69 11.48
CA ALA A 190 5.77 7.38 12.64
C ALA A 190 7.15 8.03 12.49
N PHE A 191 7.81 8.31 13.62
CA PHE A 191 9.14 8.89 13.66
C PHE A 191 10.04 7.98 14.52
N SER A 192 11.19 7.58 13.97
CA SER A 192 12.24 6.85 14.71
C SER A 192 13.49 7.72 14.84
N LYS A 193 14.61 7.35 14.20
CA LYS A 193 15.77 8.23 14.01
C LYS A 193 15.48 9.31 12.96
N VAL A 194 14.58 9.01 12.04
CA VAL A 194 14.19 9.83 10.88
C VAL A 194 12.69 9.64 10.59
N PRO A 195 12.00 10.61 9.94
CA PRO A 195 10.57 10.51 9.66
C PRO A 195 10.22 9.37 8.70
N GLY A 196 9.20 8.58 9.05
CA GLY A 196 8.67 7.52 8.19
C GLY A 196 7.68 8.00 7.14
N GLU A 197 7.19 7.03 6.37
CA GLU A 197 6.18 7.25 5.34
C GLU A 197 4.83 7.71 5.94
N TRP A 198 4.12 8.55 5.20
CA TRP A 198 2.77 8.94 5.57
C TRP A 198 1.78 7.79 5.35
N SER A 199 0.79 7.68 6.23
CA SER A 199 -0.36 6.81 6.01
C SER A 199 -1.21 7.29 4.83
N LYS A 200 -2.15 6.43 4.46
CA LYS A 200 -3.33 6.82 3.67
C LYS A 200 -4.03 7.98 4.36
N ILE A 201 -4.65 8.87 3.58
CA ILE A 201 -5.49 9.94 4.11
C ILE A 201 -6.83 9.34 4.57
N VAL A 202 -7.30 9.75 5.74
CA VAL A 202 -8.68 9.52 6.21
C VAL A 202 -9.39 10.83 6.44
N GLN A 203 -10.70 10.82 6.36
CA GLN A 203 -11.52 12.02 6.54
C GLN A 203 -12.55 11.80 7.64
N ALA A 204 -12.84 12.85 8.40
CA ALA A 204 -13.90 12.88 9.38
C ALA A 204 -14.44 14.30 9.51
N MET A 205 -15.75 14.42 9.73
CA MET A 205 -16.42 15.69 9.95
C MET A 205 -16.64 15.89 11.44
N THR A 206 -16.29 17.06 11.98
CA THR A 206 -16.64 17.44 13.35
C THR A 206 -18.16 17.45 13.52
N GLN A 207 -18.65 17.23 14.74
CA GLN A 207 -20.09 17.33 15.01
C GLN A 207 -20.57 18.76 14.73
N GLY A 208 -21.85 18.89 14.39
CA GLY A 208 -22.49 20.20 14.30
C GLY A 208 -23.05 20.62 15.64
N ASP A 209 -23.27 21.92 15.81
CA ASP A 209 -23.93 22.52 16.99
C ASP A 209 -25.44 22.22 17.04
N GLY A 210 -25.86 21.03 16.58
CA GLY A 210 -27.27 20.66 16.48
C GLY A 210 -27.92 20.57 17.85
N GLU A 211 -28.86 21.48 18.09
CA GLU A 211 -29.78 21.57 19.23
C GLU A 211 -30.23 20.18 19.70
N GLU A 212 -29.74 19.78 20.87
CA GLU A 212 -30.43 18.82 21.73
C GLU A 212 -31.34 19.62 22.67
N GLU A 213 -32.26 20.44 22.11
CA GLU A 213 -33.32 21.11 22.88
C GLU A 213 -34.71 20.64 22.41
N ASP A 214 -35.49 20.20 23.41
CA ASP A 214 -36.94 20.09 23.46
C ASP A 214 -37.69 19.14 22.51
N LEU A 215 -37.65 17.85 22.86
CA LEU A 215 -38.81 16.96 22.77
C LEU A 215 -39.30 16.56 24.17
N ILE A 216 -39.57 17.54 25.04
CA ILE A 216 -40.64 17.41 26.02
C ILE A 216 -41.78 18.29 25.52
N VAL A 217 -42.62 17.71 24.67
CA VAL A 217 -43.90 18.31 24.30
C VAL A 217 -44.66 18.56 25.59
N THR A 218 -44.86 19.84 25.89
CA THR A 218 -45.77 20.31 26.92
C THR A 218 -47.18 19.81 26.60
N SER A 219 -47.78 19.07 27.53
CA SER A 219 -49.23 18.92 27.59
C SER A 219 -49.75 19.46 28.92
N HIS A 220 -49.97 20.77 28.96
CA HIS A 220 -51.03 21.46 29.69
C HIS A 220 -51.83 22.16 28.58
N ASP A 221 -53.15 22.11 28.40
CA ASP A 221 -54.32 21.60 29.14
C ASP A 221 -55.35 21.14 28.07
N ILE A 222 -56.40 20.36 28.39
CA ILE A 222 -57.83 20.76 28.54
C ILE A 222 -58.59 19.40 28.44
N THR A 223 -59.51 18.91 29.27
CA THR A 223 -60.63 19.46 30.08
C THR A 223 -60.88 18.53 31.28
#